data_AF-A0A7J7QEF7-F1
#
_entry.id   AF-A0A7J7QEF7-F1
#
_cell.length_a   1.000
_cell.length_b   1.000
_cell.length_c   1.000
_cell.angle_alpha   90.00
_cell.angle_beta   90.00
_cell.angle_gamma   90.00
#
_symmetry.space_group_name_H-M   'P 1'
#
loop_
_entity.id
_entity.type
_entity.pdbx_description
1 polymer ?
#
loop_
_entity_poly.entity_id
_entity_poly.type
_entity_poly.pdbx_seq_one_letter_code
_entity_poly.pdbx_strand_id
1 'polypeptide(L)'
;MALMAVVAFVVLFAGTVSAGEFDGWSQGRATYYGEDGGTTIHQGSCMMSIQAGQGTGLDITALSDSAPDYKGSCGRCYEVACRPTQVRDGYGGTLDRTHSCQGQKSVIVTVTDTCPCHYPSNAYSNKRWCCGDQYHMDLSKYAYEKIGNLGHGVMGIYYRPNHTKVLFFVCISTNVL
;
A
#
# COMPACT_ATOMS: atom_id res chain seq x y z
N MET A 1 -13.65 -65.41 -6.38
CA MET A 1 -13.55 -64.28 -7.32
C MET A 1 -13.97 -63.03 -6.55
N ALA A 2 -13.01 -62.15 -6.27
CA ALA A 2 -13.11 -61.10 -5.25
C ALA A 2 -14.05 -59.96 -5.67
N LEU A 3 -14.92 -59.57 -4.74
CA LEU A 3 -15.82 -58.42 -4.84
C LEU A 3 -14.98 -57.15 -4.58
N MET A 4 -14.75 -56.33 -5.60
CA MET A 4 -14.04 -55.06 -5.48
C MET A 4 -14.97 -54.01 -4.88
N ALA A 5 -14.79 -53.68 -3.60
CA ALA A 5 -15.45 -52.54 -2.96
C ALA A 5 -14.80 -51.24 -3.46
N VAL A 6 -15.54 -50.46 -4.25
CA VAL A 6 -15.12 -49.12 -4.67
C VAL A 6 -15.34 -48.17 -3.50
N VAL A 7 -14.27 -47.85 -2.77
CA VAL A 7 -14.29 -46.82 -1.72
C VAL A 7 -14.27 -45.45 -2.43
N ALA A 8 -15.42 -44.79 -2.48
CA ALA A 8 -15.52 -43.42 -2.97
C ALA A 8 -14.82 -42.48 -1.98
N PHE A 9 -13.66 -41.95 -2.35
CA PHE A 9 -12.94 -40.95 -1.58
C PHE A 9 -13.59 -39.58 -1.83
N VAL A 10 -14.52 -39.18 -0.97
CA VAL A 10 -15.11 -37.82 -1.00
C VAL A 10 -14.05 -36.86 -0.47
N VAL A 11 -13.31 -36.22 -1.38
CA VAL A 11 -12.43 -35.10 -1.04
C VAL A 11 -13.32 -33.88 -0.76
N LEU A 12 -13.63 -33.64 0.51
CA LEU A 12 -14.16 -32.35 0.95
C LEU A 12 -13.05 -31.30 0.81
N PHE A 13 -13.07 -30.54 -0.28
CA PHE A 13 -12.36 -29.27 -0.34
C PHE A 13 -13.02 -28.30 0.64
N ALA A 14 -12.48 -28.20 1.85
CA ALA A 14 -12.77 -27.11 2.78
C ALA A 14 -12.12 -25.83 2.24
N GLY A 15 -12.80 -25.18 1.28
CA GLY A 15 -12.45 -23.84 0.84
C GLY A 15 -12.91 -22.82 1.88
N THR A 16 -12.03 -22.41 2.79
CA THR A 16 -12.30 -21.26 3.66
C THR A 16 -11.08 -20.35 3.74
N VAL A 17 -11.10 -19.28 2.94
CA VAL A 17 -10.72 -17.91 3.34
C VAL A 17 -11.24 -16.95 2.27
N SER A 18 -12.47 -16.45 2.44
CA SER A 18 -12.85 -15.16 1.86
C SER A 18 -12.52 -14.12 2.92
N ALA A 19 -11.34 -13.49 2.78
CA ALA A 19 -11.08 -12.23 3.46
C ALA A 19 -11.93 -11.18 2.74
N GLY A 20 -12.92 -10.64 3.46
CA GLY A 20 -14.00 -9.82 2.91
C GLY A 20 -13.52 -8.80 1.89
N GLU A 21 -13.93 -9.03 0.65
CA GLU A 21 -13.81 -8.10 -0.47
C GLU A 21 -14.86 -7.00 -0.24
N PHE A 22 -14.45 -5.97 0.47
CA PHE A 22 -15.24 -4.74 0.61
C PHE A 22 -15.18 -4.05 -0.76
N ASP A 23 -16.16 -4.25 -1.63
CA ASP A 23 -16.39 -3.45 -2.86
C ASP A 23 -15.10 -3.04 -3.63
N GLY A 24 -14.30 -4.02 -4.06
CA GLY A 24 -13.08 -3.79 -4.85
C GLY A 24 -11.87 -3.22 -4.09
N TRP A 25 -11.95 -3.10 -2.76
CA TRP A 25 -10.84 -2.68 -1.90
C TRP A 25 -10.00 -3.87 -1.44
N SER A 26 -8.69 -3.71 -1.56
CA SER A 26 -7.67 -4.63 -1.04
C SER A 26 -7.06 -4.13 0.26
N GLN A 27 -6.52 -5.05 1.05
CA GLN A 27 -5.93 -4.75 2.35
C GLN A 27 -4.40 -4.62 2.26
N GLY A 28 -3.84 -3.61 2.92
CA GLY A 28 -2.40 -3.44 3.05
C GLY A 28 -2.03 -2.68 4.32
N ARG A 29 -0.78 -2.20 4.36
CA ARG A 29 -0.30 -1.25 5.36
C ARG A 29 0.48 -0.12 4.70
N ALA A 30 0.48 1.05 5.34
CA ALA A 30 1.25 2.20 4.89
C ALA A 30 2.14 2.78 5.98
N THR A 31 3.38 3.12 5.62
CA THR A 31 4.28 4.03 6.36
C THR A 31 4.31 5.38 5.65
N TYR A 32 5.22 6.27 6.05
CA TYR A 32 5.50 7.48 5.29
C TYR A 32 6.98 7.78 5.10
N TYR A 33 7.28 8.52 4.04
CA TYR A 33 8.60 9.08 3.73
C TYR A 33 8.51 10.57 3.36
N GLY A 34 9.65 11.27 3.44
CA GLY A 34 9.75 12.70 3.20
C GLY A 34 10.03 13.50 4.47
N GLU A 35 11.08 14.32 4.41
CA GLU A 35 11.59 15.26 5.43
C GLU A 35 12.32 14.71 6.65
N ASP A 36 12.27 13.41 6.97
CA ASP A 36 13.08 12.82 8.04
C ASP A 36 14.24 11.98 7.47
N GLY A 37 15.47 12.50 7.53
CA GLY A 37 16.70 11.69 7.34
C GLY A 37 17.31 11.62 5.93
N GLY A 38 16.88 12.47 4.99
CA GLY A 38 17.57 12.66 3.70
C GLY A 38 16.92 12.03 2.46
N THR A 39 15.76 11.38 2.60
CA THR A 39 14.95 10.97 1.43
C THR A 39 14.02 12.11 1.04
N THR A 40 14.34 12.77 -0.08
CA THR A 40 13.46 13.78 -0.65
C THR A 40 12.32 13.11 -1.39
N ILE A 41 11.10 13.60 -1.24
CA ILE A 41 9.99 13.17 -2.10
C ILE A 41 10.13 13.67 -3.55
N HIS A 42 11.14 14.49 -3.84
CA HIS A 42 11.29 15.17 -5.13
C HIS A 42 12.07 14.37 -6.19
N GLN A 43 12.67 13.24 -5.79
CA GLN A 43 13.47 12.38 -6.65
C GLN A 43 13.10 10.92 -6.40
N GLY A 44 12.18 10.38 -7.20
CA GLY A 44 11.77 8.98 -7.11
C GLY A 44 12.30 8.13 -8.28
N SER A 45 12.29 6.81 -8.11
CA SER A 45 12.75 5.82 -9.09
C SER A 45 12.02 5.87 -10.45
N CYS A 46 10.85 6.52 -10.50
CA CYS A 46 10.05 6.65 -11.73
C CYS A 46 10.44 7.82 -12.64
N MET A 47 11.49 8.58 -12.32
CA MET A 47 11.96 9.74 -13.11
C MET A 47 10.89 10.81 -13.33
N MET A 48 9.96 10.95 -12.39
CA MET A 48 8.87 11.94 -12.43
C MET A 48 9.25 13.20 -11.65
N SER A 49 8.96 14.37 -12.19
CA SER A 49 9.10 15.65 -11.46
C SER A 49 7.97 15.79 -10.45
N ILE A 50 8.33 15.85 -9.16
CA ILE A 50 7.39 15.95 -8.04
C ILE A 50 7.54 17.34 -7.43
N GLN A 51 6.55 18.20 -7.66
CA GLN A 51 6.56 19.59 -7.18
C GLN A 51 5.18 19.97 -6.64
N ALA A 52 5.14 20.79 -5.59
CA ALA A 52 3.88 21.31 -5.08
C ALA A 52 3.20 22.17 -6.17
N GLY A 53 1.93 21.88 -6.48
CA GLY A 53 1.16 22.63 -7.49
C GLY A 53 1.50 22.31 -8.95
N GLN A 54 2.35 21.32 -9.22
CA GLN A 54 2.70 20.86 -10.58
C GLN A 54 2.84 19.33 -10.63
N GLY A 55 2.65 18.73 -11.81
CA GLY A 55 2.83 17.29 -12.00
C GLY A 55 1.92 16.44 -11.09
N THR A 56 2.47 15.43 -10.42
CA THR A 56 1.73 14.51 -9.52
C THR A 56 1.24 15.17 -8.23
N GLY A 57 1.62 16.42 -7.96
CA GLY A 57 1.47 17.03 -6.65
C GLY A 57 2.32 16.33 -5.60
N LEU A 58 1.93 16.45 -4.33
CA LEU A 58 2.62 15.83 -3.19
C LEU A 58 1.94 14.52 -2.73
N ASP A 59 0.80 14.15 -3.32
CA ASP A 59 0.08 12.92 -3.01
C ASP A 59 0.65 11.76 -3.81
N ILE A 60 1.72 11.18 -3.28
CA ILE A 60 2.51 10.16 -3.96
C ILE A 60 2.83 9.00 -3.02
N THR A 61 3.29 7.90 -3.59
CA THR A 61 3.75 6.74 -2.84
C THR A 61 4.95 6.06 -3.48
N ALA A 62 5.81 5.49 -2.65
CA ALA A 62 6.80 4.50 -3.03
C ALA A 62 6.20 3.10 -2.85
N LEU A 63 6.04 2.35 -3.94
CA LEU A 63 5.45 1.01 -3.88
C LEU A 63 6.53 -0.02 -3.53
N SER A 64 6.21 -0.97 -2.65
CA SER A 64 7.12 -2.08 -2.33
C SER A 64 7.52 -2.84 -3.59
N ASP A 65 8.81 -3.13 -3.76
CA ASP A 65 9.32 -3.97 -4.85
C ASP A 65 8.85 -5.43 -4.80
N SER A 66 8.31 -5.83 -3.65
CA SER A 66 7.73 -7.15 -3.40
C SER A 66 6.22 -7.18 -3.69
N ALA A 67 5.60 -6.05 -3.99
CA ALA A 67 4.18 -5.99 -4.34
C ALA A 67 3.92 -6.70 -5.67
N PRO A 68 2.82 -7.47 -5.81
CA PRO A 68 2.54 -8.25 -7.01
C PRO A 68 2.34 -7.37 -8.25
N ASP A 69 1.97 -6.12 -8.07
CA ASP A 69 1.70 -5.13 -9.11
C ASP A 69 2.81 -4.07 -9.24
N TYR A 70 3.98 -4.27 -8.60
CA TYR A 70 5.11 -3.36 -8.66
C TYR A 70 5.66 -3.14 -10.08
N LYS A 71 5.76 -4.20 -10.89
CA LYS A 71 6.29 -4.09 -12.25
C LYS A 71 5.38 -3.21 -13.12
N GLY A 72 5.95 -2.14 -13.68
CA GLY A 72 5.21 -1.17 -14.50
C GLY A 72 4.21 -0.34 -13.69
N SER A 73 4.47 -0.14 -12.39
CA SER A 73 3.60 0.62 -11.49
C SER A 73 3.80 2.14 -11.58
N CYS A 74 4.94 2.62 -12.09
CA CYS A 74 5.21 4.06 -12.22
C CYS A 74 4.06 4.80 -12.93
N GLY A 75 3.57 5.86 -12.27
CA GLY A 75 2.44 6.66 -12.74
C GLY A 75 1.07 6.01 -12.56
N ARG A 76 0.94 4.81 -11.99
CA ARG A 76 -0.37 4.27 -11.58
C ARG A 76 -0.90 5.05 -10.38
N CYS A 77 -2.23 5.10 -10.29
CA CYS A 77 -2.92 5.77 -9.19
C CYS A 77 -3.64 4.75 -8.32
N TYR A 78 -3.67 5.01 -7.03
CA TYR A 78 -4.47 4.25 -6.09
C TYR A 78 -5.27 5.20 -5.23
N GLU A 79 -6.52 4.83 -4.96
CA GLU A 79 -7.24 5.40 -3.82
C GLU A 79 -6.85 4.61 -2.58
N VAL A 80 -6.51 5.32 -1.50
CA VAL A 80 -6.02 4.74 -0.25
C VAL A 80 -6.83 5.31 0.91
N ALA A 81 -7.39 4.44 1.74
CA ALA A 81 -8.16 4.78 2.93
C ALA A 81 -7.52 4.17 4.17
N CYS A 82 -7.48 4.90 5.29
CA CYS A 82 -6.97 4.35 6.53
C CYS A 82 -7.92 3.28 7.10
N ARG A 83 -7.35 2.19 7.61
CA ARG A 83 -8.06 1.06 8.22
C ARG A 83 -7.66 0.96 9.70
N PRO A 84 -8.58 1.23 10.65
CA PRO A 84 -8.30 1.09 12.07
C PRO A 84 -8.17 -0.40 12.44
N THR A 85 -6.94 -0.86 12.67
CA THR A 85 -6.64 -2.30 12.80
C THR A 85 -5.31 -2.52 13.53
N GLN A 86 -4.96 -3.78 13.80
CA GLN A 86 -3.61 -4.15 14.19
C GLN A 86 -2.74 -4.38 12.95
N VAL A 87 -1.50 -3.90 12.97
CA VAL A 87 -0.56 -4.03 11.85
C VAL A 87 0.59 -4.94 12.28
N ARG A 88 0.88 -5.97 11.49
CA ARG A 88 2.08 -6.79 11.69
C ARG A 88 3.30 -6.01 11.25
N ASP A 89 4.37 -6.08 12.04
CA ASP A 89 5.68 -5.72 11.52
C ASP A 89 6.33 -6.96 10.90
N GLY A 90 7.14 -6.77 9.85
CA GLY A 90 7.78 -7.87 9.13
C GLY A 90 8.77 -8.71 9.96
N TYR A 91 8.86 -8.47 11.28
CA TYR A 91 9.68 -9.21 12.24
C TYR A 91 8.84 -10.05 13.22
N GLY A 92 7.52 -10.15 12.98
CA GLY A 92 6.62 -10.99 13.77
C GLY A 92 5.95 -10.27 14.93
N GLY A 93 6.27 -8.99 15.16
CA GLY A 93 5.57 -8.12 16.08
C GLY A 93 4.21 -7.68 15.54
N THR A 94 3.35 -7.21 16.44
CA THR A 94 2.04 -6.63 16.10
C THR A 94 1.88 -5.30 16.83
N LEU A 95 1.52 -4.26 16.09
CA LEU A 95 1.33 -2.91 16.57
C LEU A 95 -0.16 -2.58 16.57
N ASP A 96 -0.67 -2.10 17.70
CA ASP A 96 -2.04 -1.58 17.76
C ASP A 96 -2.12 -0.24 17.01
N ARG A 97 -2.92 -0.23 15.94
CA ARG A 97 -3.20 0.93 15.07
C ARG A 97 -4.68 1.18 14.90
N THR A 98 -5.49 0.70 15.85
CA THR A 98 -6.93 0.97 15.91
C THR A 98 -7.27 2.46 16.00
N HIS A 99 -6.37 3.27 16.55
CA HIS A 99 -6.50 4.72 16.66
C HIS A 99 -5.60 5.53 15.68
N SER A 100 -5.04 4.88 14.66
CA SER A 100 -4.12 5.54 13.73
C SER A 100 -4.78 6.44 12.68
N CYS A 101 -6.08 6.24 12.40
CA CYS A 101 -6.80 6.95 11.36
C CYS A 101 -7.27 8.33 11.82
N GLN A 102 -7.06 9.34 10.98
CA GLN A 102 -7.45 10.72 11.25
C GLN A 102 -7.63 11.48 9.93
N GLY A 103 -8.54 12.46 9.89
CA GLY A 103 -8.68 13.35 8.74
C GLY A 103 -9.66 12.83 7.68
N GLN A 104 -9.22 12.83 6.43
CA GLN A 104 -10.00 12.47 5.26
C GLN A 104 -10.34 10.97 5.22
N LYS A 105 -11.40 10.61 4.48
CA LYS A 105 -11.79 9.21 4.29
C LYS A 105 -10.78 8.43 3.42
N SER A 106 -10.26 9.09 2.39
CA SER A 106 -9.26 8.53 1.49
C SER A 106 -8.42 9.63 0.86
N VAL A 107 -7.27 9.24 0.31
CA VAL A 107 -6.37 10.06 -0.50
C VAL A 107 -6.04 9.30 -1.77
N ILE A 108 -5.83 10.01 -2.88
CA ILE A 108 -5.41 9.42 -4.14
C ILE A 108 -3.94 9.68 -4.33
N VAL A 109 -3.17 8.62 -4.48
CA VAL A 109 -1.72 8.70 -4.59
C VAL A 109 -1.23 8.20 -5.94
N THR A 110 -0.20 8.85 -6.45
CA THR A 110 0.53 8.41 -7.64
C THR A 110 1.76 7.61 -7.23
N VAL A 111 2.00 6.45 -7.86
CA VAL A 111 3.26 5.73 -7.67
C VAL A 111 4.38 6.47 -8.41
N THR A 112 5.33 7.00 -7.65
CA THR A 112 6.46 7.78 -8.21
C THR A 112 7.82 7.28 -7.77
N ASP A 113 7.85 6.34 -6.84
CA ASP A 113 9.09 5.81 -6.28
C ASP A 113 8.95 4.33 -5.89
N THR A 114 10.03 3.75 -5.41
CA THR A 114 10.12 2.35 -4.97
C THR A 114 10.44 2.31 -3.48
N CYS A 115 9.77 1.45 -2.71
CA CYS A 115 10.30 1.00 -1.43
C CYS A 115 10.98 -0.37 -1.59
N PRO A 116 12.31 -0.43 -1.73
CA PRO A 116 12.99 -1.69 -1.98
C PRO A 116 13.12 -2.52 -0.72
N CYS A 117 12.94 -3.84 -0.80
CA CYS A 117 13.18 -4.76 0.31
C CYS A 117 14.65 -4.73 0.78
N HIS A 118 15.59 -4.45 -0.14
CA HIS A 118 17.02 -4.31 0.13
C HIS A 118 17.49 -2.87 -0.09
N TYR A 119 17.63 -2.09 0.98
CA TYR A 119 18.13 -0.72 0.94
C TYR A 119 19.27 -0.52 1.94
N PRO A 120 20.56 -0.44 1.51
CA PRO A 120 21.69 -0.47 2.43
C PRO A 120 21.68 0.63 3.51
N SER A 121 21.23 1.83 3.18
CA SER A 121 21.20 2.97 4.10
C SER A 121 20.07 2.92 5.13
N ASN A 122 19.06 2.06 4.95
CA ASN A 122 17.98 1.86 5.92
C ASN A 122 17.50 0.39 5.96
N ALA A 123 18.44 -0.56 5.97
CA ALA A 123 18.16 -1.97 5.78
C ALA A 123 17.17 -2.53 6.82
N TYR A 124 17.26 -2.08 8.07
CA TYR A 124 16.38 -2.53 9.15
C TYR A 124 14.92 -2.10 8.93
N SER A 125 14.67 -0.86 8.50
CA SER A 125 13.31 -0.38 8.26
C SER A 125 12.72 -0.99 6.99
N ASN A 126 13.47 -0.98 5.90
CA ASN A 126 13.02 -1.53 4.63
C ASN A 126 12.73 -3.03 4.71
N LYS A 127 13.54 -3.79 5.46
CA LYS A 127 13.27 -5.20 5.72
C LYS A 127 11.99 -5.43 6.52
N ARG A 128 11.68 -4.53 7.47
CA ARG A 128 10.48 -4.59 8.33
C ARG A 128 9.19 -4.27 7.58
N TRP A 129 9.22 -3.35 6.63
CA TRP A 129 8.01 -2.79 6.02
C TRP A 129 7.82 -3.14 4.54
N CYS A 130 8.90 -3.18 3.77
CA CYS A 130 8.84 -3.24 2.32
C CYS A 130 9.13 -4.63 1.74
N CYS A 131 9.49 -5.60 2.57
CA CYS A 131 9.60 -7.00 2.16
C CYS A 131 8.23 -7.69 2.23
N GLY A 132 8.00 -8.67 1.35
CA GLY A 132 6.67 -9.22 1.01
C GLY A 132 5.89 -10.00 2.08
N ASP A 133 5.97 -9.67 3.38
CA ASP A 133 5.06 -10.25 4.38
C ASP A 133 3.64 -9.67 4.27
N GLN A 134 3.49 -8.43 3.78
CA GLN A 134 2.20 -7.78 3.47
C GLN A 134 2.35 -6.78 2.31
N TYR A 135 1.23 -6.49 1.63
CA TYR A 135 1.18 -5.39 0.66
C TYR A 135 1.47 -4.06 1.34
N HIS A 136 2.40 -3.29 0.78
CA HIS A 136 2.94 -2.11 1.43
C HIS A 136 3.12 -0.93 0.47
N MET A 137 2.66 0.23 0.92
CA MET A 137 2.86 1.53 0.30
C MET A 137 3.56 2.45 1.28
N ASP A 138 4.69 3.04 0.91
CA ASP A 138 5.30 4.12 1.68
C ASP A 138 4.73 5.43 1.14
N LEU A 139 3.84 6.10 1.88
CA LEU A 139 3.17 7.31 1.39
C LEU A 139 4.09 8.52 1.57
N SER A 140 3.95 9.57 0.76
CA SER A 140 4.55 10.84 1.18
C SER A 140 3.97 11.26 2.54
N LYS A 141 4.76 11.95 3.36
CA LYS A 141 4.28 12.55 4.62
C LYS A 141 2.97 13.34 4.42
N TYR A 142 2.89 14.10 3.32
CA TYR A 142 1.70 14.88 2.93
C TYR A 142 0.46 14.00 2.62
N ALA A 143 0.63 12.86 1.95
CA ALA A 143 -0.47 11.94 1.70
C ALA A 143 -0.89 11.20 2.97
N TYR A 144 0.08 10.81 3.81
CA TYR A 144 -0.17 10.08 5.04
C TYR A 144 -0.98 10.93 6.04
N GLU A 145 -0.57 12.18 6.27
CA GLU A 145 -1.22 13.07 7.25
C GLU A 145 -2.67 13.44 6.89
N LYS A 146 -3.07 13.25 5.62
CA LYS A 146 -4.45 13.42 5.19
C LYS A 146 -5.38 12.35 5.75
N ILE A 147 -4.90 11.12 5.97
CA ILE A 147 -5.73 9.97 6.36
C ILE A 147 -5.29 9.30 7.67
N GLY A 148 -4.15 9.68 8.25
CA GLY A 148 -3.61 9.08 9.46
C GLY A 148 -2.71 10.02 10.27
N ASN A 149 -2.49 9.66 11.53
CA ASN A 149 -1.65 10.43 12.44
C ASN A 149 -0.18 9.97 12.37
N LEU A 150 0.71 10.90 12.02
CA LEU A 150 2.16 10.66 11.83
C LEU A 150 2.83 10.06 13.07
N GLY A 151 2.34 10.37 14.28
CA GLY A 151 2.90 9.87 15.55
C GLY A 151 2.80 8.36 15.72
N HIS A 152 1.94 7.70 14.96
CA HIS A 152 1.93 6.25 14.90
C HIS A 152 3.09 5.72 14.02
N GLY A 153 3.35 6.30 12.84
CA GLY A 153 4.43 5.86 11.94
C GLY A 153 4.07 4.74 10.95
N VAL A 154 2.96 4.04 11.17
CA VAL A 154 2.40 3.03 10.25
C VAL A 154 0.89 2.91 10.50
N MET A 155 0.10 2.62 9.48
CA MET A 155 -1.34 2.37 9.61
C MET A 155 -1.75 1.18 8.75
N GLY A 156 -2.86 0.54 9.12
CA GLY A 156 -3.54 -0.34 8.18
C GLY A 156 -4.19 0.51 7.09
N ILE A 157 -4.26 -0.01 5.87
CA ILE A 157 -4.95 0.66 4.77
C ILE A 157 -5.88 -0.28 4.02
N TYR A 158 -6.91 0.30 3.45
CA TYR A 158 -7.56 -0.22 2.25
C TYR A 158 -6.99 0.53 1.04
N TYR A 159 -6.77 -0.17 -0.08
CA TYR A 159 -6.39 0.44 -1.34
C TYR A 159 -7.14 -0.18 -2.51
N ARG A 160 -7.32 0.60 -3.58
CA ARG A 160 -7.82 0.11 -4.87
C ARG A 160 -7.25 0.90 -6.04
N PRO A 161 -7.14 0.33 -7.25
CA PRO A 161 -6.75 1.08 -8.43
C PRO A 161 -7.68 2.28 -8.68
N ASN A 162 -7.11 3.43 -9.01
CA ASN A 162 -7.85 4.57 -9.55
C ASN A 162 -7.41 4.81 -11.00
N HIS A 163 -8.37 4.84 -11.92
CA HIS A 163 -8.08 5.05 -13.34
C HIS A 163 -8.28 6.51 -13.78
N THR A 164 -8.74 7.38 -12.87
CA THR A 164 -9.08 8.77 -13.19
C THR A 164 -7.84 9.65 -13.13
N LYS A 165 -7.51 10.26 -14.27
CA LYS A 165 -6.35 11.15 -14.41
C LYS A 165 -6.71 12.42 -15.17
N VAL A 166 -6.11 13.53 -14.80
CA VAL A 166 -6.04 14.76 -15.61
C VAL A 166 -4.63 14.85 -16.21
N LEU A 167 -4.52 15.13 -17.51
CA LEU A 167 -3.24 15.30 -18.21
C LEU A 167 -2.23 14.15 -17.96
N PHE A 168 -2.58 12.91 -18.35
CA PHE A 168 -1.74 11.69 -18.41
C PHE A 168 -1.00 11.21 -17.13
N PHE A 169 -0.71 12.08 -16.16
CA PHE A 169 0.15 11.80 -15.00
C PHE A 169 -0.46 12.25 -13.66
N VAL A 170 -1.46 13.13 -13.65
CA VAL A 170 -2.05 13.63 -12.40
C VAL A 170 -3.24 12.78 -12.02
N CYS A 171 -3.12 12.01 -10.95
CA CYS A 171 -4.21 11.24 -10.38
C CYS A 171 -5.22 12.17 -9.70
N ILE A 172 -6.52 12.03 -10.01
CA ILE A 172 -7.57 12.86 -9.40
C ILE A 172 -8.72 12.01 -8.84
N SER A 173 -9.49 12.61 -7.93
CA SER A 173 -10.70 12.01 -7.39
C SER A 173 -11.89 12.24 -8.33
N THR A 174 -12.70 11.19 -8.52
CA THR A 174 -13.94 11.25 -9.31
C THR A 174 -15.02 12.10 -8.64
N ASN A 175 -14.85 12.46 -7.36
CA ASN A 175 -15.78 13.31 -6.60
C ASN A 175 -15.52 14.82 -6.75
N VAL A 176 -14.70 15.23 -7.73
CA VAL A 176 -14.40 16.64 -8.02
C VAL A 176 -14.95 16.99 -9.40
N LEU A 177 -16.28 17.00 -9.52
CA LEU A 177 -17.05 17.74 -10.51
C LEU A 177 -18.25 18.37 -9.83
#